data_AF-A0AA88H2V9-F1
#
_entry.id   AF-A0AA88H2V9-F1
#
_cell.length_a   1.000
_cell.length_b   1.000
_cell.length_c   1.000
_cell.angle_alpha   90.00
_cell.angle_beta   90.00
_cell.angle_gamma   90.00
#
_symmetry.space_group_name_H-M   'P 1'
#
loop_
_entity.id
_entity.type
_entity.pdbx_description
1 polymer ?
#
loop_
_entity_poly.entity_id
_entity_poly.type
_entity_poly.pdbx_seq_one_letter_code
_entity_poly.pdbx_strand_id
1 'polypeptide(L)'
;MPSRITFKFFRSFSRGLFTMKADGKLCIGTHDGNFHCDEVLAISMLKNLPEYADAKIIRSRNMAILDTCDIVVDVGAIYDPSRHRYDHHQKSFTETMSSLNPDFRWTTRLSSAGLVYYHFGKRILSQILNCQEEPKMTHLYKKVYENFVEEIDAIDNGIATHDGPSRYRITTTLSSRVGGLNPNWLESGKVSIEERFEKALQLVGSEFMNKVSYFAEVWYPAKINVENAVNNRFNVDPSGAIIEFPSGGVPWKEHLFTIEEEKGIENTIQFAVFPDDNGGWRVCGVPVAVGSFELRTPLRAEWRGIRDQELSNLLGIEGAIFVHANGFIGGHKTREGALVMAKLSLNKS
;
A
#
# COMPACT_ATOMS: atom_id res chain seq x y z
N MET A 1 -48.33 -10.40 -0.65
CA MET A 1 -48.15 -8.99 -0.24
C MET A 1 -47.33 -8.98 1.04
N PRO A 2 -46.06 -8.55 1.00
CA PRO A 2 -45.19 -8.59 2.17
C PRO A 2 -45.36 -7.35 3.04
N SER A 3 -45.43 -7.56 4.35
CA SER A 3 -45.51 -6.52 5.38
C SER A 3 -44.15 -5.84 5.56
N ARG A 4 -44.16 -4.50 5.47
CA ARG A 4 -43.01 -3.62 5.66
C ARG A 4 -42.69 -3.51 7.15
N ILE A 5 -41.48 -3.89 7.55
CA ILE A 5 -40.90 -3.51 8.85
C ILE A 5 -39.87 -2.41 8.55
N THR A 6 -40.23 -1.17 8.85
CA THR A 6 -39.34 0.00 8.80
C THR A 6 -38.58 0.12 10.11
N PHE A 7 -37.30 -0.24 10.12
CA PHE A 7 -36.38 0.14 11.19
C PHE A 7 -35.85 1.56 10.92
N LYS A 8 -36.23 2.53 11.75
CA LYS A 8 -35.59 3.84 11.82
C LYS A 8 -34.32 3.71 12.68
N PHE A 9 -33.16 3.75 12.05
CA PHE A 9 -31.89 3.96 12.76
C PHE A 9 -31.70 5.45 13.06
N PHE A 10 -31.68 5.82 14.34
CA PHE A 10 -31.13 7.09 14.77
C PHE A 10 -29.60 6.97 14.82
N ARG A 11 -28.89 7.69 13.94
CA ARG A 11 -27.44 7.90 14.05
C ARG A 11 -27.20 9.14 14.90
N SER A 12 -26.59 8.95 16.07
CA SER A 12 -25.96 10.03 16.83
C SER A 12 -24.65 10.39 16.15
N PHE A 13 -24.58 11.55 15.51
CA PHE A 13 -23.33 12.19 15.09
C PHE A 13 -23.04 13.30 16.09
N SER A 14 -21.90 13.21 16.78
CA SER A 14 -21.29 14.34 17.48
C SER A 14 -20.92 15.42 16.45
N ARG A 15 -21.81 16.39 16.26
CA ARG A 15 -21.55 17.58 15.44
C ARG A 15 -20.60 18.51 16.20
N GLY A 16 -19.33 18.56 15.79
CA GLY A 16 -18.54 19.77 15.99
C GLY A 16 -19.24 20.93 15.28
N LEU A 17 -19.39 22.07 15.95
CA LEU A 17 -19.96 23.27 15.33
C LEU A 17 -18.98 23.80 14.29
N PHE A 18 -19.29 23.63 13.01
CA PHE A 18 -18.64 24.34 11.92
C PHE A 18 -19.55 25.51 11.49
N THR A 19 -19.07 26.74 11.64
CA THR A 19 -19.75 27.94 11.15
C THR A 19 -19.57 28.05 9.64
N MET A 20 -20.66 27.89 8.89
CA MET A 20 -20.69 28.05 7.43
C MET A 20 -20.34 29.49 7.02
N LYS A 21 -19.41 29.66 6.07
CA LYS A 21 -19.04 30.96 5.48
C LYS A 21 -20.00 31.41 4.37
N ALA A 22 -19.87 32.66 3.94
CA ALA A 22 -20.77 33.34 2.99
C ALA A 22 -20.90 32.68 1.59
N ASP A 23 -19.96 31.81 1.19
CA ASP A 23 -20.03 30.99 -0.02
C ASP A 23 -20.32 29.50 0.26
N GLY A 24 -20.51 29.14 1.53
CA GLY A 24 -20.81 27.80 2.02
C GLY A 24 -19.69 26.75 1.87
N LYS A 25 -18.53 27.11 1.30
CA LYS A 25 -17.45 26.15 1.00
C LYS A 25 -16.31 26.26 2.00
N LEU A 26 -15.88 25.12 2.54
CA LEU A 26 -14.69 25.07 3.39
C LEU A 26 -13.43 25.41 2.58
N CYS A 27 -12.40 25.86 3.27
CA CYS A 27 -11.12 26.26 2.70
C CYS A 27 -9.99 25.40 3.27
N ILE A 28 -9.17 24.83 2.39
CA ILE A 28 -7.93 24.12 2.73
C ILE A 28 -6.76 25.04 2.39
N GLY A 29 -6.02 25.49 3.40
CA GLY A 29 -4.83 26.33 3.24
C GLY A 29 -3.56 25.50 3.07
N THR A 30 -2.65 25.93 2.19
CA THR A 30 -1.30 25.39 2.04
C THR A 30 -0.34 26.46 1.49
N HIS A 31 0.95 26.16 1.30
CA HIS A 31 1.93 27.14 0.83
C HIS A 31 1.83 27.45 -0.68
N ASP A 32 2.41 28.57 -1.08
CA ASP A 32 2.49 29.06 -2.47
C ASP A 32 3.84 28.81 -3.16
N GLY A 33 4.70 27.95 -2.59
CA GLY A 33 5.97 27.54 -3.21
C GLY A 33 5.83 26.42 -4.24
N ASN A 34 6.99 25.85 -4.63
CA ASN A 34 7.03 24.56 -5.31
C ASN A 34 6.25 23.55 -4.47
N PHE A 35 5.34 22.83 -5.10
CA PHE A 35 4.52 21.87 -4.40
C PHE A 35 5.23 20.52 -4.27
N HIS A 36 5.06 19.89 -3.12
CA HIS A 36 5.59 18.59 -2.78
C HIS A 36 4.49 17.53 -2.86
N CYS A 37 4.81 16.30 -2.49
CA CYS A 37 3.84 15.21 -2.57
C CYS A 37 2.99 15.12 -1.30
N ASP A 38 3.51 15.58 -0.17
CA ASP A 38 2.87 15.42 1.11
C ASP A 38 1.65 16.34 1.24
N GLU A 39 1.74 17.61 0.88
CA GLU A 39 0.60 18.53 0.93
C GLU A 39 -0.41 18.21 -0.17
N VAL A 40 0.05 17.78 -1.34
CA VAL A 40 -0.83 17.31 -2.41
C VAL A 40 -1.60 16.05 -1.97
N LEU A 41 -0.96 15.10 -1.27
CA LEU A 41 -1.64 13.93 -0.72
C LEU A 41 -2.58 14.32 0.42
N ALA A 42 -2.16 15.17 1.35
CA ALA A 42 -2.98 15.68 2.45
C ALA A 42 -4.29 16.26 1.93
N ILE A 43 -4.22 17.14 0.91
CA ILE A 43 -5.38 17.75 0.28
C ILE A 43 -6.22 16.68 -0.44
N SER A 44 -5.59 15.81 -1.24
CA SER A 44 -6.29 14.74 -1.98
C SER A 44 -7.09 13.82 -1.05
N MET A 45 -6.52 13.48 0.10
CA MET A 45 -7.17 12.70 1.14
C MET A 45 -8.36 13.44 1.75
N LEU A 46 -8.18 14.70 2.15
CA LEU A 46 -9.26 15.51 2.73
C LEU A 46 -10.44 15.65 1.78
N LYS A 47 -10.21 15.85 0.48
CA LYS A 47 -11.28 15.97 -0.53
C LYS A 47 -12.13 14.70 -0.73
N ASN A 48 -11.76 13.56 -0.13
CA ASN A 48 -12.63 12.39 -0.06
C ASN A 48 -13.70 12.48 1.05
N LEU A 49 -13.59 13.46 1.96
CA LEU A 49 -14.59 13.70 3.00
C LEU A 49 -15.69 14.64 2.46
N PRO A 50 -16.99 14.36 2.76
CA PRO A 50 -18.09 15.14 2.20
C PRO A 50 -18.01 16.66 2.41
N GLU A 51 -17.54 17.10 3.58
CA GLU A 51 -17.42 18.54 3.88
C GLU A 51 -16.28 19.23 3.13
N TYR A 52 -15.28 18.48 2.66
CA TYR A 52 -14.11 19.00 1.96
C TYR A 52 -14.10 18.68 0.46
N ALA A 53 -15.07 17.91 -0.05
CA ALA A 53 -15.14 17.49 -1.45
C ALA A 53 -15.05 18.68 -2.42
N ASP A 54 -15.81 19.75 -2.11
CA ASP A 54 -15.85 21.00 -2.87
C ASP A 54 -15.02 22.13 -2.23
N ALA A 55 -14.14 21.82 -1.27
CA ALA A 55 -13.37 22.83 -0.57
C ALA A 55 -12.46 23.61 -1.52
N LYS A 56 -12.36 24.91 -1.29
CA LYS A 56 -11.43 25.80 -1.99
C LYS A 56 -10.02 25.57 -1.46
N ILE A 57 -9.06 25.45 -2.37
CA ILE A 57 -7.64 25.37 -1.99
C ILE A 57 -7.07 26.78 -2.04
N ILE A 58 -6.51 27.24 -0.92
CA ILE A 58 -5.88 28.55 -0.78
C ILE A 58 -4.38 28.33 -0.61
N ARG A 59 -3.59 28.79 -1.57
CA ARG A 59 -2.12 28.71 -1.54
C ARG A 59 -1.54 30.05 -1.13
N SER A 60 -0.92 30.14 0.04
CA SER A 60 -0.33 31.37 0.58
C SER A 60 0.65 31.06 1.71
N ARG A 61 1.59 31.98 1.97
CA ARG A 61 2.34 32.05 3.24
C ARG A 61 1.89 33.16 4.17
N ASN A 62 0.86 33.93 3.80
CA ASN A 62 0.33 34.99 4.64
C ASN A 62 -0.56 34.39 5.73
N MET A 63 -0.12 34.47 6.99
CA MET A 63 -0.89 33.94 8.13
C MET A 63 -2.27 34.56 8.26
N ALA A 64 -2.46 35.84 7.92
CA ALA A 64 -3.79 36.45 7.96
C ALA A 64 -4.76 35.81 6.96
N ILE A 65 -4.26 35.27 5.84
CA ILE A 65 -5.05 34.50 4.87
C ILE A 65 -5.26 33.08 5.39
N LEU A 66 -4.19 32.41 5.82
CA LEU A 66 -4.23 31.03 6.31
C LEU A 66 -5.10 30.87 7.57
N ASP A 67 -5.14 31.87 8.44
CA ASP A 67 -5.99 31.89 9.64
C ASP A 67 -7.48 31.95 9.30
N THR A 68 -7.83 32.37 8.08
CA THR A 68 -9.20 32.21 7.60
C THR A 68 -9.50 30.78 7.19
N CYS A 69 -8.53 29.93 6.85
CA CYS A 69 -8.81 28.57 6.36
C CYS A 69 -9.32 27.64 7.46
N ASP A 70 -10.23 26.74 7.09
CA ASP A 70 -10.87 25.77 8.00
C ASP A 70 -9.90 24.65 8.41
N ILE A 71 -8.97 24.31 7.52
CA ILE A 71 -7.86 23.39 7.75
C ILE A 71 -6.63 23.91 7.00
N VAL A 72 -5.45 23.79 7.60
CA VAL A 72 -4.17 24.20 6.99
C VAL A 72 -3.18 23.04 7.05
N VAL A 73 -2.55 22.77 5.92
CA VAL A 73 -1.56 21.69 5.76
C VAL A 73 -0.26 22.26 5.18
N ASP A 74 0.86 21.76 5.69
CA ASP A 74 2.20 22.04 5.16
C ASP A 74 2.64 23.52 5.16
N VAL A 75 2.03 24.32 6.03
CA VAL A 75 2.40 25.73 6.17
C VAL A 75 1.95 26.29 7.53
N GLY A 76 2.68 27.31 7.98
CA GLY A 76 2.32 28.11 9.16
C GLY A 76 3.12 27.77 10.42
N ALA A 77 4.00 26.76 10.36
CA ALA A 77 4.83 26.28 11.46
C ALA A 77 4.01 25.96 12.72
N ILE A 78 2.81 25.40 12.56
CA ILE A 78 1.94 24.97 13.67
C ILE A 78 1.40 23.54 13.46
N TYR A 79 1.62 22.67 14.45
CA TYR A 79 0.86 21.42 14.61
C TYR A 79 -0.12 21.59 15.78
N ASP A 80 -1.41 21.68 15.46
CA ASP A 80 -2.49 21.78 16.43
C ASP A 80 -3.75 21.12 15.84
N PRO A 81 -4.01 19.84 16.18
CA PRO A 81 -5.18 19.11 15.70
C PRO A 81 -6.52 19.76 16.08
N SER A 82 -6.57 20.46 17.23
CA SER A 82 -7.79 21.12 17.71
C SER A 82 -8.21 22.31 16.85
N ARG A 83 -7.23 22.91 16.15
CA ARG A 83 -7.41 24.02 15.20
C ARG A 83 -7.20 23.59 13.75
N HIS A 84 -7.07 22.29 13.50
CA HIS A 84 -6.79 21.71 12.19
C HIS A 84 -5.58 22.37 11.50
N ARG A 85 -4.47 22.47 12.22
CA ARG A 85 -3.17 22.90 11.70
C ARG A 85 -2.24 21.70 11.68
N TYR A 86 -1.83 21.30 10.49
CA TYR A 86 -1.04 20.09 10.25
C TYR A 86 0.22 20.44 9.47
N ASP A 87 1.16 21.07 10.15
CA ASP A 87 2.49 21.39 9.63
C ASP A 87 3.56 20.74 10.54
N HIS A 88 4.65 20.28 9.93
CA HIS A 88 5.75 19.52 10.54
C HIS A 88 7.12 20.23 10.46
N HIS A 89 7.19 21.42 9.86
CA HIS A 89 8.44 22.16 9.62
C HIS A 89 9.14 22.71 10.88
N GLN A 90 8.49 22.65 12.05
CA GLN A 90 9.02 23.22 13.28
C GLN A 90 10.22 22.41 13.76
N LYS A 91 11.26 23.09 14.25
CA LYS A 91 12.41 22.42 14.89
C LYS A 91 11.97 21.51 16.05
N SER A 92 10.89 21.88 16.74
CA SER A 92 10.34 21.13 17.87
C SER A 92 9.46 19.94 17.45
N PHE A 93 9.12 19.80 16.17
CA PHE A 93 8.24 18.73 15.72
C PHE A 93 9.00 17.43 15.55
N THR A 94 8.62 16.43 16.34
CA THR A 94 9.23 15.10 16.38
C THR A 94 8.19 13.98 16.37
N GLU A 95 6.94 14.29 16.02
CA GLU A 95 5.85 13.32 16.11
C GLU A 95 5.94 12.24 15.02
N THR A 96 5.62 11.02 15.42
CA THR A 96 5.52 9.80 14.62
C THR A 96 4.16 9.16 14.86
N MET A 97 3.78 8.12 14.10
CA MET A 97 2.59 7.34 14.46
C MET A 97 2.70 6.77 15.89
N SER A 98 3.88 6.27 16.27
CA SER A 98 4.14 5.65 17.57
C SER A 98 4.18 6.63 18.75
N SER A 99 4.65 7.87 18.57
CA SER A 99 4.65 8.88 19.63
C SER A 99 3.24 9.39 19.91
N LEU A 100 2.40 9.49 18.88
CA LEU A 100 1.00 9.92 19.00
C LEU A 100 0.09 8.79 19.50
N ASN A 101 0.40 7.53 19.16
CA ASN A 101 -0.30 6.35 19.67
C ASN A 101 0.66 5.15 19.85
N PRO A 102 0.88 4.69 21.10
CA PRO A 102 1.85 3.62 21.39
C PRO A 102 1.47 2.24 20.82
N ASP A 103 0.25 2.04 20.32
CA ASP A 103 -0.17 0.80 19.64
C ASP A 103 0.41 0.68 18.22
N PHE A 104 0.98 1.77 17.68
CA PHE A 104 1.64 1.78 16.39
C PHE A 104 3.16 1.64 16.52
N ARG A 105 3.76 0.88 15.59
CA ARG A 105 5.20 0.58 15.58
C ARG A 105 6.05 1.58 14.79
N TRP A 106 5.44 2.42 13.96
CA TRP A 106 6.18 3.25 13.01
C TRP A 106 6.77 4.48 13.68
N THR A 107 8.08 4.63 13.51
CA THR A 107 8.89 5.72 14.06
C THR A 107 9.31 6.73 12.99
N THR A 108 8.80 6.60 11.77
CA THR A 108 8.96 7.60 10.71
C THR A 108 8.31 8.91 11.15
N ARG A 109 9.04 10.02 11.10
CA ARG A 109 8.49 11.34 11.42
C ARG A 109 7.38 11.66 10.42
N LEU A 110 6.24 12.14 10.90
CA LEU A 110 5.10 12.45 10.03
C LEU A 110 5.35 13.73 9.23
N SER A 111 4.96 13.74 7.96
CA SER A 111 4.75 14.98 7.19
C SER A 111 3.29 15.42 7.32
N SER A 112 2.90 16.46 6.57
CA SER A 112 1.52 16.93 6.55
C SER A 112 0.54 15.85 6.08
N ALA A 113 0.97 14.99 5.12
CA ALA A 113 0.22 13.82 4.70
C ALA A 113 -0.01 12.82 5.85
N GLY A 114 1.06 12.43 6.55
CA GLY A 114 0.98 11.51 7.68
C GLY A 114 0.12 12.04 8.81
N LEU A 115 0.21 13.34 9.12
CA LEU A 115 -0.65 13.99 10.12
C LEU A 115 -2.14 13.94 9.73
N VAL A 116 -2.48 14.29 8.48
CA VAL A 116 -3.86 14.16 7.99
C VAL A 116 -4.32 12.70 8.03
N TYR A 117 -3.46 11.76 7.64
CA TYR A 117 -3.78 10.34 7.69
C TYR A 117 -3.97 9.84 9.13
N TYR A 118 -3.17 10.31 10.08
CA TYR A 118 -3.31 9.97 11.49
C TYR A 118 -4.69 10.37 12.02
N HIS A 119 -5.07 11.64 11.82
CA HIS A 119 -6.31 12.20 12.38
C HIS A 119 -7.57 11.83 11.60
N PHE A 120 -7.49 11.65 10.28
CA PHE A 120 -8.65 11.44 9.41
C PHE A 120 -8.64 10.11 8.65
N GLY A 121 -7.53 9.36 8.61
CA GLY A 121 -7.34 8.24 7.69
C GLY A 121 -8.41 7.16 7.80
N LYS A 122 -8.77 6.70 9.01
CA LYS A 122 -9.88 5.74 9.19
C LYS A 122 -11.20 6.26 8.60
N ARG A 123 -11.48 7.55 8.78
CA ARG A 123 -12.70 8.19 8.29
C ARG A 123 -12.69 8.35 6.77
N ILE A 124 -11.55 8.71 6.20
CA ILE A 124 -11.32 8.79 4.74
C ILE A 124 -11.52 7.42 4.10
N LEU A 125 -10.83 6.39 4.60
CA LEU A 125 -10.97 5.02 4.12
C LEU A 125 -12.41 4.52 4.23
N SER A 126 -13.08 4.83 5.35
CA SER A 126 -14.48 4.46 5.55
C SER A 126 -15.41 5.08 4.50
N GLN A 127 -15.17 6.35 4.12
CA GLN A 127 -15.96 6.99 3.08
C GLN A 127 -15.68 6.43 1.70
N ILE A 128 -14.41 6.24 1.34
CA ILE A 128 -14.02 5.68 0.05
C ILE A 128 -14.63 4.29 -0.16
N LEU A 129 -14.54 3.42 0.86
CA LEU A 129 -14.94 2.03 0.78
C LEU A 129 -16.41 1.79 1.14
N ASN A 130 -17.11 2.84 1.61
CA ASN A 130 -18.44 2.72 2.22
C ASN A 130 -18.50 1.58 3.26
N CYS A 131 -17.47 1.46 4.09
CA CYS A 131 -17.25 0.35 5.02
C CYS A 131 -16.78 0.88 6.39
N GLN A 132 -17.24 0.23 7.46
CA GLN A 132 -16.85 0.54 8.86
C GLN A 132 -16.57 -0.72 9.68
N GLU A 133 -16.48 -1.87 9.02
CA GLU A 133 -16.34 -3.17 9.67
C GLU A 133 -14.95 -3.32 10.30
N GLU A 134 -14.90 -3.64 11.59
CA GLU A 134 -13.67 -4.07 12.27
C GLU A 134 -13.63 -5.61 12.32
N PRO A 135 -12.44 -6.24 12.23
CA PRO A 135 -11.10 -5.65 12.24
C PRO A 135 -10.61 -5.16 10.86
N LYS A 136 -11.43 -5.26 9.81
CA LYS A 136 -11.04 -4.91 8.43
C LYS A 136 -10.52 -3.49 8.33
N MET A 137 -11.22 -2.51 8.89
CA MET A 137 -10.82 -1.10 8.82
C MET A 137 -9.48 -0.84 9.50
N THR A 138 -9.22 -1.47 10.66
CA THR A 138 -7.91 -1.36 11.31
C THR A 138 -6.81 -1.96 10.46
N HIS A 139 -7.01 -3.12 9.85
CA HIS A 139 -5.99 -3.71 8.95
C HIS A 139 -5.72 -2.85 7.71
N LEU A 140 -6.78 -2.33 7.07
CA LEU A 140 -6.62 -1.46 5.91
C LEU A 140 -5.91 -0.15 6.25
N TYR A 141 -6.22 0.44 7.40
CA TYR A 141 -5.54 1.62 7.90
C TYR A 141 -4.03 1.39 8.04
N LYS A 142 -3.64 0.29 8.70
CA LYS A 142 -2.22 -0.05 8.86
C LYS A 142 -1.55 -0.31 7.51
N LYS A 143 -2.20 -1.04 6.61
CA LYS A 143 -1.61 -1.42 5.31
C LYS A 143 -1.43 -0.24 4.36
N VAL A 144 -2.41 0.65 4.28
CA VAL A 144 -2.33 1.85 3.46
C VAL A 144 -1.26 2.80 3.99
N TYR A 145 -1.10 2.92 5.32
CA TYR A 145 0.02 3.68 5.89
C TYR A 145 1.37 3.08 5.49
N GLU A 146 1.60 1.81 5.83
CA GLU A 146 2.87 1.08 5.60
C GLU A 146 3.33 1.07 4.14
N ASN A 147 2.40 1.02 3.19
CA ASN A 147 2.71 0.76 1.78
C ASN A 147 2.43 1.95 0.86
N PHE A 148 2.14 3.12 1.43
CA PHE A 148 1.88 4.32 0.65
C PHE A 148 2.19 5.62 1.41
N VAL A 149 1.57 5.85 2.57
CA VAL A 149 1.71 7.14 3.27
C VAL A 149 3.08 7.29 3.92
N GLU A 150 3.60 6.22 4.53
CA GLU A 150 4.91 6.24 5.21
C GLU A 150 6.07 6.58 4.26
N GLU A 151 6.00 6.15 2.98
CA GLU A 151 7.00 6.52 1.97
C GLU A 151 7.04 8.05 1.76
N ILE A 152 5.88 8.69 1.74
CA ILE A 152 5.75 10.14 1.53
C ILE A 152 6.20 10.89 2.78
N ASP A 153 5.83 10.42 3.97
CA ASP A 153 6.36 10.92 5.25
C ASP A 153 7.89 10.87 5.27
N ALA A 154 8.48 9.72 4.91
CA ALA A 154 9.92 9.52 4.95
C ALA A 154 10.67 10.43 3.95
N ILE A 155 10.20 10.48 2.69
CA ILE A 155 10.83 11.30 1.65
C ILE A 155 10.83 12.78 2.03
N ASP A 156 9.68 13.26 2.50
CA ASP A 156 9.49 14.68 2.80
C ASP A 156 10.30 15.12 4.04
N ASN A 157 10.45 14.23 5.02
CA ASN A 157 11.33 14.44 6.16
C ASN A 157 12.81 14.14 5.88
N GLY A 158 13.19 13.85 4.63
CA GLY A 158 14.59 13.62 4.23
C GLY A 158 15.19 12.34 4.81
N ILE A 159 14.37 11.33 5.12
CA ILE A 159 14.80 10.06 5.69
C ILE A 159 15.29 9.14 4.56
N ALA A 160 16.53 8.65 4.69
CA ALA A 160 17.10 7.72 3.72
C ALA A 160 16.43 6.34 3.80
N THR A 161 16.28 5.66 2.67
CA THR A 161 15.67 4.32 2.62
C THR A 161 16.58 3.20 3.16
N HIS A 162 17.87 3.50 3.36
CA HIS A 162 18.87 2.57 3.87
C HIS A 162 20.09 3.33 4.39
N ASP A 163 20.89 2.67 5.21
CA ASP A 163 22.18 3.17 5.66
C ASP A 163 23.25 3.04 4.56
N GLY A 164 24.07 4.07 4.40
CA GLY A 164 25.17 4.08 3.44
C GLY A 164 24.76 4.46 2.00
N PRO A 165 25.68 4.31 1.03
CA PRO A 165 25.43 4.74 -0.35
C PRO A 165 24.55 3.74 -1.11
N SER A 166 23.55 4.25 -1.82
CA SER A 166 22.70 3.43 -2.68
C SER A 166 23.48 2.85 -3.87
N ARG A 167 23.18 1.59 -4.20
CA ARG A 167 23.72 0.95 -5.42
C ARG A 167 23.16 1.55 -6.70
N TYR A 168 21.94 2.09 -6.66
CA TYR A 168 21.28 2.75 -7.78
C TYR A 168 20.29 3.81 -7.29
N ARG A 169 19.95 4.78 -8.14
CA ARG A 169 18.99 5.84 -7.80
C ARG A 169 17.60 5.50 -8.34
N ILE A 170 16.58 5.62 -7.48
CA ILE A 170 15.18 5.59 -7.91
C ILE A 170 14.75 7.02 -8.22
N THR A 171 14.28 7.27 -9.44
CA THR A 171 13.91 8.62 -9.92
C THR A 171 12.44 8.75 -10.30
N THR A 172 11.63 7.74 -9.98
CA THR A 172 10.24 7.62 -10.44
C THR A 172 9.26 7.45 -9.28
N THR A 173 9.65 7.79 -8.05
CA THR A 173 8.73 7.80 -6.90
C THR A 173 7.57 8.76 -7.15
N LEU A 174 6.46 8.60 -6.42
CA LEU A 174 5.33 9.52 -6.53
C LEU A 174 5.79 10.97 -6.26
N SER A 175 6.62 11.17 -5.23
CA SER A 175 7.22 12.49 -4.95
C SER A 175 8.09 13.03 -6.07
N SER A 176 8.86 12.17 -6.76
CA SER A 176 9.63 12.59 -7.94
C SER A 176 8.73 13.02 -9.10
N ARG A 177 7.62 12.30 -9.32
CA ARG A 177 6.65 12.59 -10.39
C ARG A 177 5.88 13.87 -10.11
N VAL A 178 5.48 14.11 -8.86
CA VAL A 178 4.89 15.38 -8.42
C VAL A 178 5.89 16.52 -8.56
N GLY A 179 7.13 16.32 -8.11
CA GLY A 179 8.21 17.29 -8.29
C GLY A 179 8.43 17.68 -9.75
N GLY A 180 8.34 16.71 -10.67
CA GLY A 180 8.43 16.94 -12.12
C GLY A 180 7.27 17.74 -12.73
N LEU A 181 6.17 17.94 -12.00
CA LEU A 181 5.09 18.84 -12.38
C LEU A 181 5.34 20.28 -11.92
N ASN A 182 6.34 20.58 -11.08
CA ASN A 182 6.69 21.98 -10.82
C ASN A 182 7.29 22.64 -12.08
N PRO A 183 7.13 23.96 -12.28
CA PRO A 183 7.84 24.68 -13.33
C PRO A 183 9.34 24.51 -13.18
N ASN A 184 10.02 24.19 -14.28
CA ASN A 184 11.46 24.28 -14.30
C ASN A 184 11.92 25.73 -14.54
N TRP A 185 13.22 25.98 -14.39
CA TRP A 185 13.81 27.32 -14.49
C TRP A 185 13.59 28.01 -15.85
N LEU A 186 13.35 27.26 -16.93
CA LEU A 186 13.03 27.79 -18.27
C LEU A 186 11.55 28.19 -18.42
N GLU A 187 10.68 27.73 -17.51
CA GLU A 187 9.22 27.89 -17.57
C GLU A 187 8.69 29.00 -16.65
N SER A 188 9.57 29.69 -15.91
CA SER A 188 9.19 30.77 -15.00
C SER A 188 8.29 31.81 -15.68
N GLY A 189 7.09 32.02 -15.13
CA GLY A 189 6.07 32.94 -15.65
C GLY A 189 5.39 32.51 -16.97
N LYS A 190 5.70 31.32 -17.49
CA LYS A 190 5.17 30.82 -18.79
C LYS A 190 4.06 29.79 -18.65
N VAL A 191 3.82 29.30 -17.43
CA VAL A 191 2.92 28.18 -17.14
C VAL A 191 2.05 28.50 -15.94
N SER A 192 0.82 28.02 -15.92
CA SER A 192 -0.04 28.15 -14.74
C SER A 192 0.38 27.17 -13.66
N ILE A 193 0.65 27.69 -12.46
CA ILE A 193 0.96 26.88 -11.28
C ILE A 193 -0.28 26.11 -10.82
N GLU A 194 -1.44 26.74 -10.93
CA GLU A 194 -2.74 26.20 -10.57
C GLU A 194 -3.09 24.98 -11.42
N GLU A 195 -2.93 25.07 -12.75
CA GLU A 195 -3.16 23.94 -13.66
C GLU A 195 -2.22 22.78 -13.37
N ARG A 196 -0.95 23.05 -13.04
CA ARG A 196 0.02 21.99 -12.70
C ARG A 196 -0.24 21.36 -11.35
N PHE A 197 -0.68 22.16 -10.38
CA PHE A 197 -1.10 21.66 -9.08
C PHE A 197 -2.34 20.77 -9.18
N GLU A 198 -3.30 21.13 -10.02
CA GLU A 198 -4.47 20.28 -10.30
C GLU A 198 -4.06 18.94 -10.93
N LYS A 199 -3.08 18.93 -11.84
CA LYS A 199 -2.49 17.68 -12.36
C LYS A 199 -1.83 16.85 -11.26
N ALA A 200 -1.17 17.49 -10.30
CA ALA A 200 -0.57 16.81 -9.16
C ALA A 200 -1.64 16.18 -8.25
N LEU A 201 -2.74 16.90 -7.97
CA LEU A 201 -3.88 16.37 -7.21
C LEU A 201 -4.51 15.15 -7.90
N GLN A 202 -4.69 15.20 -9.23
CA GLN A 202 -5.22 14.06 -9.99
C GLN A 202 -4.27 12.86 -9.94
N LEU A 203 -2.96 13.11 -10.11
CA LEU A 203 -1.94 12.08 -10.04
C LEU A 203 -1.93 11.39 -8.66
N VAL A 204 -1.77 12.17 -7.60
CA VAL A 204 -1.66 11.63 -6.22
C VAL A 204 -2.97 11.03 -5.77
N GLY A 205 -4.10 11.69 -6.04
CA GLY A 205 -5.43 11.20 -5.71
C GLY A 205 -5.75 9.87 -6.38
N SER A 206 -5.47 9.72 -7.67
CA SER A 206 -5.70 8.45 -8.37
C SER A 206 -4.81 7.32 -7.83
N GLU A 207 -3.55 7.61 -7.49
CA GLU A 207 -2.65 6.61 -6.94
C GLU A 207 -3.05 6.17 -5.53
N PHE A 208 -3.50 7.11 -4.69
CA PHE A 208 -4.07 6.81 -3.38
C PHE A 208 -5.31 5.93 -3.50
N MET A 209 -6.26 6.26 -4.38
CA MET A 209 -7.47 5.47 -4.60
C MET A 209 -7.14 4.05 -5.07
N ASN A 210 -6.19 3.90 -6.01
CA ASN A 210 -5.75 2.60 -6.50
C ASN A 210 -5.15 1.75 -5.37
N LYS A 211 -4.36 2.35 -4.47
CA LYS A 211 -3.79 1.65 -3.30
C LYS A 211 -4.87 1.22 -2.31
N VAL A 212 -5.82 2.10 -2.00
CA VAL A 212 -6.94 1.79 -1.11
C VAL A 212 -7.78 0.64 -1.68
N SER A 213 -8.18 0.72 -2.95
CA SER A 213 -8.93 -0.35 -3.63
C SER A 213 -8.16 -1.66 -3.67
N TYR A 214 -6.86 -1.64 -4.02
CA TYR A 214 -6.03 -2.86 -4.00
C TYR A 214 -6.03 -3.54 -2.63
N PHE A 215 -5.80 -2.78 -1.55
CA PHE A 215 -5.76 -3.38 -0.22
C PHE A 215 -7.13 -3.91 0.22
N ALA A 216 -8.21 -3.19 -0.10
CA ALA A 216 -9.56 -3.55 0.32
C ALA A 216 -10.17 -4.71 -0.46
N GLU A 217 -9.93 -4.76 -1.78
CA GLU A 217 -10.63 -5.65 -2.72
C GLU A 217 -9.78 -6.84 -3.16
N VAL A 218 -8.44 -6.74 -3.08
CA VAL A 218 -7.52 -7.78 -3.54
C VAL A 218 -6.73 -8.37 -2.38
N TRP A 219 -5.97 -7.54 -1.66
CA TRP A 219 -5.09 -8.02 -0.59
C TRP A 219 -5.88 -8.56 0.61
N TYR A 220 -6.87 -7.83 1.12
CA TYR A 220 -7.60 -8.25 2.33
C TYR A 220 -8.35 -9.58 2.14
N PRO A 221 -9.13 -9.78 1.05
CA PRO A 221 -9.80 -11.07 0.81
C PRO A 221 -8.83 -12.23 0.54
N ALA A 222 -7.59 -11.95 0.13
CA ALA A 222 -6.60 -12.99 -0.11
C ALA A 222 -6.26 -13.79 1.15
N LYS A 223 -6.38 -13.21 2.35
CA LYS A 223 -6.09 -13.90 3.63
C LYS A 223 -6.82 -15.25 3.71
N ILE A 224 -8.11 -15.28 3.39
CA ILE A 224 -8.94 -16.49 3.43
C ILE A 224 -8.41 -17.57 2.46
N ASN A 225 -7.99 -17.16 1.26
CA ASN A 225 -7.42 -18.08 0.29
C ASN A 225 -6.10 -18.68 0.78
N VAL A 226 -5.25 -17.88 1.45
CA VAL A 226 -4.00 -18.37 2.03
C VAL A 226 -4.26 -19.29 3.21
N GLU A 227 -5.19 -18.96 4.10
CA GLU A 227 -5.58 -19.83 5.22
C GLU A 227 -6.09 -21.19 4.72
N ASN A 228 -6.94 -21.18 3.69
CA ASN A 228 -7.45 -22.40 3.06
C ASN A 228 -6.33 -23.23 2.43
N ALA A 229 -5.40 -22.59 1.70
CA ALA A 229 -4.26 -23.25 1.09
C ALA A 229 -3.34 -23.89 2.15
N VAL A 230 -3.07 -23.17 3.25
CA VAL A 230 -2.30 -23.68 4.39
C VAL A 230 -3.00 -24.85 5.06
N ASN A 231 -4.32 -24.79 5.28
CA ASN A 231 -5.07 -25.89 5.90
C ASN A 231 -5.12 -27.13 5.00
N ASN A 232 -5.22 -26.94 3.68
CA ASN A 232 -5.30 -28.02 2.70
C ASN A 232 -3.93 -28.62 2.32
N ARG A 233 -2.82 -28.07 2.83
CA ARG A 233 -1.44 -28.42 2.40
C ARG A 233 -1.14 -29.93 2.43
N PHE A 234 -1.68 -30.67 3.40
CA PHE A 234 -1.45 -32.11 3.51
C PHE A 234 -2.20 -32.94 2.45
N ASN A 235 -3.28 -32.40 1.85
CA ASN A 235 -3.95 -33.01 0.71
C ASN A 235 -3.23 -32.68 -0.61
N VAL A 236 -2.45 -31.60 -0.64
CA VAL A 236 -1.61 -31.22 -1.80
C VAL A 236 -0.34 -32.07 -1.82
N ASP A 237 0.36 -32.14 -0.69
CA ASP A 237 1.52 -33.00 -0.50
C ASP A 237 1.62 -33.49 0.96
N PRO A 238 1.85 -34.80 1.21
CA PRO A 238 1.92 -35.33 2.57
C PRO A 238 2.98 -34.69 3.48
N SER A 239 4.03 -34.08 2.94
CA SER A 239 5.01 -33.34 3.74
C SER A 239 4.43 -32.09 4.40
N GLY A 240 3.35 -31.54 3.84
CA GLY A 240 2.81 -30.23 4.22
C GLY A 240 3.70 -29.04 3.85
N ALA A 241 4.78 -29.25 3.08
CA ALA A 241 5.70 -28.19 2.67
C ALA A 241 5.24 -27.44 1.39
N ILE A 242 4.15 -27.88 0.76
CA ILE A 242 3.63 -27.31 -0.49
C ILE A 242 2.19 -26.87 -0.27
N ILE A 243 1.90 -25.61 -0.60
CA ILE A 243 0.54 -25.06 -0.66
C ILE A 243 0.11 -24.85 -2.10
N GLU A 244 -1.20 -24.91 -2.35
CA GLU A 244 -1.79 -24.72 -3.67
C GLU A 244 -2.83 -23.61 -3.62
N PHE A 245 -2.79 -22.70 -4.61
CA PHE A 245 -3.82 -21.70 -4.80
C PHE A 245 -4.74 -22.06 -5.96
N PRO A 246 -6.04 -21.71 -5.88
CA PRO A 246 -7.01 -22.01 -6.93
C PRO A 246 -6.81 -21.18 -8.21
N SER A 247 -6.12 -20.04 -8.10
CA SER A 247 -5.84 -19.14 -9.22
C SER A 247 -4.46 -18.50 -9.09
N GLY A 248 -3.92 -18.02 -10.22
CA GLY A 248 -2.81 -17.07 -10.21
C GLY A 248 -3.20 -15.73 -9.56
N GLY A 249 -2.19 -14.91 -9.25
CA GLY A 249 -2.40 -13.54 -8.80
C GLY A 249 -2.78 -13.33 -7.32
N VAL A 250 -2.96 -14.39 -6.53
CA VAL A 250 -3.23 -14.26 -5.08
C VAL A 250 -2.02 -13.60 -4.39
N PRO A 251 -2.16 -12.46 -3.70
CA PRO A 251 -1.08 -11.83 -2.95
C PRO A 251 -0.82 -12.57 -1.63
N TRP A 252 -0.14 -13.72 -1.71
CA TRP A 252 -0.11 -14.67 -0.61
C TRP A 252 1.04 -14.50 0.38
N LYS A 253 2.17 -13.92 -0.04
CA LYS A 253 3.43 -13.99 0.73
C LYS A 253 3.27 -13.43 2.13
N GLU A 254 2.84 -12.18 2.26
CA GLU A 254 2.70 -11.53 3.56
C GLU A 254 1.72 -12.26 4.47
N HIS A 255 0.53 -12.61 3.97
CA HIS A 255 -0.45 -13.41 4.71
C HIS A 255 0.12 -14.74 5.17
N LEU A 256 0.93 -15.41 4.34
CA LEU A 256 1.55 -16.69 4.69
C LEU A 256 2.42 -16.55 5.94
N PHE A 257 3.30 -15.53 5.99
CA PHE A 257 4.15 -15.32 7.17
C PHE A 257 3.32 -15.08 8.44
N THR A 258 2.28 -14.26 8.37
CA THR A 258 1.37 -14.03 9.50
C THR A 258 0.67 -15.32 9.94
N ILE A 259 0.15 -16.11 8.99
CA ILE A 259 -0.56 -17.37 9.29
C ILE A 259 0.40 -18.42 9.85
N GLU A 260 1.64 -18.47 9.39
CA GLU A 260 2.65 -19.39 9.92
C GLU A 260 2.99 -19.08 11.38
N GLU A 261 3.19 -17.80 11.72
CA GLU A 261 3.40 -17.33 13.09
C GLU A 261 2.18 -17.62 13.97
N GLU A 262 0.97 -17.28 13.51
CA GLU A 262 -0.29 -17.55 14.25
C GLU A 262 -0.50 -19.05 14.54
N LYS A 263 0.03 -19.94 13.69
CA LYS A 263 -0.14 -21.40 13.80
C LYS A 263 1.09 -22.14 14.33
N GLY A 264 2.21 -21.45 14.58
CA GLY A 264 3.46 -22.06 15.00
C GLY A 264 4.03 -23.07 13.99
N ILE A 265 3.95 -22.76 12.70
CA ILE A 265 4.45 -23.60 11.59
C ILE A 265 5.49 -22.87 10.73
N GLU A 266 6.21 -21.92 11.32
CA GLU A 266 7.22 -21.12 10.67
C GLU A 266 8.24 -21.98 9.93
N ASN A 267 8.63 -21.55 8.74
CA ASN A 267 9.57 -22.26 7.87
C ASN A 267 9.14 -23.68 7.46
N THR A 268 7.88 -24.07 7.66
CA THR A 268 7.37 -25.37 7.20
C THR A 268 7.08 -25.34 5.70
N ILE A 269 6.42 -24.28 5.22
CA ILE A 269 5.99 -24.18 3.82
C ILE A 269 7.13 -23.64 2.97
N GLN A 270 7.47 -24.36 1.91
CA GLN A 270 8.64 -24.12 1.06
C GLN A 270 8.25 -23.68 -0.35
N PHE A 271 7.11 -24.16 -0.86
CA PHE A 271 6.64 -23.87 -2.20
C PHE A 271 5.15 -23.54 -2.24
N ALA A 272 4.78 -22.65 -3.15
CA ALA A 272 3.41 -22.42 -3.58
C ALA A 272 3.24 -22.85 -5.05
N VAL A 273 2.18 -23.59 -5.35
CA VAL A 273 1.79 -23.95 -6.73
C VAL A 273 0.45 -23.32 -7.09
N PHE A 274 0.29 -22.89 -8.34
CA PHE A 274 -0.92 -22.20 -8.81
C PHE A 274 -1.00 -22.19 -10.34
N PRO A 275 -2.21 -22.09 -10.93
CA PRO A 275 -2.36 -21.99 -12.37
C PRO A 275 -1.86 -20.63 -12.90
N ASP A 276 -1.35 -20.65 -14.13
CA ASP A 276 -0.98 -19.47 -14.93
C ASP A 276 -2.13 -19.10 -15.87
N ASP A 277 -2.25 -17.81 -16.21
CA ASP A 277 -3.32 -17.33 -17.10
C ASP A 277 -3.26 -17.95 -18.51
N ASN A 278 -2.10 -18.48 -18.91
CA ASN A 278 -1.90 -19.14 -20.21
C ASN A 278 -2.16 -20.66 -20.18
N GLY A 279 -2.87 -21.16 -19.16
CA GLY A 279 -3.23 -22.59 -19.05
C GLY A 279 -2.11 -23.51 -18.52
N GLY A 280 -0.96 -22.94 -18.16
CA GLY A 280 0.12 -23.65 -17.47
C GLY A 280 -0.05 -23.59 -15.95
N TRP A 281 0.97 -24.05 -15.24
CA TRP A 281 1.08 -24.05 -13.79
C TRP A 281 2.45 -23.51 -13.37
N ARG A 282 2.45 -22.80 -12.24
CA ARG A 282 3.65 -22.22 -11.64
C ARG A 282 3.99 -22.95 -10.35
N VAL A 283 5.28 -23.04 -10.08
CA VAL A 283 5.85 -23.38 -8.78
C VAL A 283 6.71 -22.21 -8.34
N CYS A 284 6.47 -21.69 -7.14
CA CYS A 284 7.14 -20.51 -6.60
C CYS A 284 7.73 -20.82 -5.23
N GLY A 285 9.02 -20.53 -5.03
CA GLY A 285 9.68 -20.70 -3.75
C GLY A 285 9.23 -19.65 -2.73
N VAL A 286 9.09 -20.05 -1.47
CA VAL A 286 8.77 -19.14 -0.37
C VAL A 286 10.06 -18.42 0.05
N PRO A 287 10.06 -17.07 0.13
CA PRO A 287 11.22 -16.33 0.59
C PRO A 287 11.49 -16.57 2.09
N VAL A 288 12.71 -16.29 2.57
CA VAL A 288 13.04 -16.40 4.00
C VAL A 288 12.35 -15.34 4.85
N ALA A 289 12.00 -14.19 4.25
CA ALA A 289 11.28 -13.10 4.87
C ALA A 289 10.46 -12.32 3.83
N VAL A 290 9.46 -11.55 4.26
CA VAL A 290 8.71 -10.64 3.39
C VAL A 290 9.69 -9.66 2.72
N GLY A 291 9.64 -9.55 1.40
CA GLY A 291 10.53 -8.69 0.61
C GLY A 291 11.93 -9.24 0.34
N SER A 292 12.33 -10.38 0.93
CA SER A 292 13.62 -11.00 0.66
C SER A 292 13.66 -11.69 -0.71
N PHE A 293 14.82 -11.61 -1.38
CA PHE A 293 15.13 -12.40 -2.58
C PHE A 293 15.69 -13.78 -2.26
N GLU A 294 16.12 -14.01 -1.02
CA GLU A 294 16.59 -15.30 -0.54
C GLU A 294 15.39 -16.22 -0.26
N LEU A 295 15.51 -17.48 -0.69
CA LEU A 295 14.44 -18.47 -0.64
C LEU A 295 14.73 -19.51 0.44
N ARG A 296 13.69 -19.98 1.13
CA ARG A 296 13.80 -21.10 2.08
C ARG A 296 14.31 -22.36 1.36
N THR A 297 13.70 -22.64 0.20
CA THR A 297 14.16 -23.66 -0.74
C THR A 297 14.03 -23.14 -2.18
N PRO A 298 15.15 -22.93 -2.89
CA PRO A 298 15.11 -22.62 -4.32
C PRO A 298 14.83 -23.88 -5.15
N LEU A 299 14.31 -23.71 -6.38
CA LEU A 299 14.28 -24.79 -7.36
C LEU A 299 15.70 -25.30 -7.66
N ARG A 300 15.83 -26.59 -8.02
CA ARG A 300 17.12 -27.26 -8.22
C ARG A 300 18.06 -26.47 -9.12
N ALA A 301 19.33 -26.44 -8.75
CA ALA A 301 20.36 -25.67 -9.46
C ALA A 301 20.49 -26.08 -10.92
N GLU A 302 20.41 -27.39 -11.21
CA GLU A 302 20.51 -27.95 -12.57
C GLU A 302 19.41 -27.47 -13.54
N TRP A 303 18.28 -26.99 -13.04
CA TRP A 303 17.17 -26.51 -13.89
C TRP A 303 17.22 -25.01 -14.16
N ARG A 304 17.99 -24.25 -13.37
CA ARG A 304 17.91 -22.79 -13.36
C ARG A 304 18.39 -22.20 -14.68
N GLY A 305 17.52 -21.40 -15.31
CA GLY A 305 17.80 -20.80 -16.62
C GLY A 305 17.49 -21.72 -17.81
N ILE A 306 17.10 -22.97 -17.55
CA ILE A 306 16.76 -23.96 -18.59
C ILE A 306 15.27 -23.89 -18.93
N ARG A 307 14.92 -24.24 -20.16
CA ARG A 307 13.58 -24.10 -20.73
C ARG A 307 13.16 -25.31 -21.55
N ASP A 308 11.85 -25.43 -21.75
CA ASP A 308 11.21 -26.29 -22.73
C ASP A 308 11.75 -27.74 -22.73
N GLN A 309 12.06 -28.32 -23.90
CA GLN A 309 12.45 -29.74 -24.02
C GLN A 309 13.71 -30.09 -23.22
N GLU A 310 14.68 -29.18 -23.14
CA GLU A 310 15.88 -29.40 -22.35
C GLU A 310 15.53 -29.56 -20.86
N LEU A 311 14.61 -28.73 -20.36
CA LEU A 311 14.11 -28.85 -19.01
C LEU A 311 13.27 -30.12 -18.83
N SER A 312 12.42 -30.49 -19.79
CA SER A 312 11.67 -31.76 -19.74
C SER A 312 12.61 -32.96 -19.60
N ASN A 313 13.72 -32.97 -20.36
CA ASN A 313 14.71 -34.04 -20.31
C ASN A 313 15.39 -34.13 -18.93
N LEU A 314 15.74 -32.97 -18.34
CA LEU A 314 16.33 -32.91 -16.99
C LEU A 314 15.33 -33.31 -15.90
N LEU A 315 14.06 -32.94 -16.07
CA LEU A 315 12.98 -33.24 -15.12
C LEU A 315 12.52 -34.70 -15.20
N GLY A 316 12.76 -35.35 -16.35
CA GLY A 316 12.29 -36.70 -16.65
C GLY A 316 10.79 -36.79 -16.96
N ILE A 317 10.12 -35.64 -17.13
CA ILE A 317 8.70 -35.56 -17.49
C ILE A 317 8.49 -34.50 -18.57
N GLU A 318 7.56 -34.76 -19.48
CA GLU A 318 7.22 -33.86 -20.58
C GLU A 318 6.37 -32.68 -20.12
N GLY A 319 6.58 -31.53 -20.78
CA GLY A 319 5.78 -30.34 -20.59
C GLY A 319 6.35 -29.30 -19.62
N ALA A 320 7.64 -29.38 -19.30
CA ALA A 320 8.31 -28.30 -18.60
C ALA A 320 8.39 -27.04 -19.49
N ILE A 321 8.27 -25.85 -18.89
CA ILE A 321 8.25 -24.57 -19.62
C ILE A 321 9.55 -23.80 -19.34
N PHE A 322 9.84 -23.51 -18.06
CA PHE A 322 11.09 -22.85 -17.67
C PHE A 322 11.36 -22.93 -16.17
N VAL A 323 12.59 -22.64 -15.75
CA VAL A 323 12.93 -22.20 -14.39
C VAL A 323 13.75 -20.92 -14.46
N HIS A 324 13.39 -19.91 -13.67
CA HIS A 324 14.16 -18.66 -13.62
C HIS A 324 15.60 -18.93 -13.14
N ALA A 325 16.58 -18.17 -13.62
CA ALA A 325 18.01 -18.36 -13.29
C ALA A 325 18.31 -18.34 -11.78
N ASN A 326 17.55 -17.56 -11.01
CA ASN A 326 17.66 -17.51 -9.55
C ASN A 326 16.87 -18.62 -8.81
N GLY A 327 16.13 -19.46 -9.54
CA GLY A 327 15.38 -20.60 -8.97
C GLY A 327 14.12 -20.25 -8.18
N PHE A 328 13.66 -18.99 -8.21
CA PHE A 328 12.49 -18.56 -7.43
C PHE A 328 11.15 -18.97 -8.01
N ILE A 329 11.08 -19.18 -9.32
CA ILE A 329 9.85 -19.57 -10.01
C ILE A 329 10.16 -20.50 -11.18
N GLY A 330 9.27 -21.46 -11.39
CA GLY A 330 9.27 -22.37 -12.54
C GLY A 330 7.87 -22.52 -13.12
N GLY A 331 7.80 -23.09 -14.31
CA GLY A 331 6.55 -23.34 -15.03
C GLY A 331 6.49 -24.74 -15.63
N HIS A 332 5.30 -25.35 -15.54
CA HIS A 332 4.96 -26.61 -16.18
C HIS A 332 3.61 -26.51 -16.88
N LYS A 333 3.34 -27.30 -17.91
CA LYS A 333 2.03 -27.32 -18.59
C LYS A 333 0.89 -27.91 -17.74
N THR A 334 1.21 -28.62 -16.67
CA THR A 334 0.25 -29.36 -15.84
C THR A 334 0.52 -29.13 -14.35
N ARG A 335 -0.55 -29.27 -13.56
CA ARG A 335 -0.49 -29.20 -12.09
C ARG A 335 0.48 -30.22 -11.52
N GLU A 336 0.38 -31.45 -12.01
CA GLU A 336 1.16 -32.59 -11.54
C GLU A 336 2.65 -32.36 -11.79
N GLY A 337 3.02 -31.82 -12.94
CA GLY A 337 4.42 -31.53 -13.22
C GLY A 337 4.98 -30.38 -12.39
N ALA A 338 4.19 -29.33 -12.11
CA ALA A 338 4.60 -28.28 -11.17
C ALA A 338 4.81 -28.84 -9.74
N LEU A 339 3.96 -29.76 -9.30
CA LEU A 339 4.13 -30.47 -8.03
C LEU A 339 5.39 -31.36 -8.04
N VAL A 340 5.68 -32.07 -9.13
CA VAL A 340 6.93 -32.85 -9.27
C VAL A 340 8.15 -31.95 -9.12
N MET A 341 8.16 -30.78 -9.78
CA MET A 341 9.25 -29.81 -9.65
C MET A 341 9.47 -29.38 -8.19
N ALA A 342 8.39 -29.06 -7.46
CA ALA A 342 8.45 -28.70 -6.05
C ALA A 342 9.00 -29.85 -5.19
N LYS A 343 8.43 -31.06 -5.31
CA LYS A 343 8.82 -32.24 -4.53
C LYS A 343 10.27 -32.64 -4.73
N LEU A 344 10.71 -32.67 -5.98
CA LEU A 344 12.11 -32.95 -6.32
C LEU A 344 13.05 -31.88 -5.75
N SER A 345 12.62 -30.63 -5.65
CA SER A 345 13.43 -29.56 -5.04
C SER A 345 13.47 -29.59 -3.51
N LEU A 346 12.46 -30.18 -2.85
CA LEU A 346 12.46 -30.41 -1.39
C LEU A 346 13.50 -31.45 -0.98
N ASN A 347 13.64 -32.50 -1.78
CA ASN A 347 14.62 -33.56 -1.56
C ASN A 347 15.99 -33.04 -2.00
N LYS A 348 16.71 -32.39 -1.08
CA LYS A 348 18.10 -32.00 -1.29
C LYS A 348 18.90 -33.22 -1.77
N SER A 349 19.49 -33.12 -2.95
CA SER A 349 20.55 -34.02 -3.41
C SER A 349 21.80 -33.86 -2.55
#